data_AF-A0A8T2K5N6-F1
#
_entry.id   AF-A0A8T2K5N6-F1
#
_cell.length_a   1.000
_cell.length_b   1.000
_cell.length_c   1.000
_cell.angle_alpha   90.00
_cell.angle_beta   90.00
_cell.angle_gamma   90.00
#
_symmetry.space_group_name_H-M   'P 1'
#
loop_
_entity.id
_entity.type
_entity.pdbx_description
1 polymer ?
#
loop_
_entity_poly.entity_id
_entity_poly.type
_entity_poly.pdbx_seq_one_letter_code
_entity_poly.pdbx_strand_id
1 'polypeptide(L)'
;MTEAVLLLSPETSPFCPLSRKSKTRLHWIVQLCVPVLAGIGFAFILCSKNRSEQLHMTSWHSIMGLLTLVLTCCQAVCGLALLCPRLAGVNAVSRLKIYHSTCGLLVYVLATSTVLLGMCSDWFQAQIKGPVWYICLGLPLYPALVIMNQTLDIYLPKRKVEV
;
A
#
# COMPACT_ATOMS: atom_id res chain seq x y z
N MET A 1 -3.44 -2.47 -3.07
CA MET A 1 -3.11 -2.26 -1.64
C MET A 1 -4.35 -1.95 -0.82
N THR A 2 -5.15 -0.94 -1.19
CA THR A 2 -6.34 -0.49 -0.44
C THR A 2 -7.31 -1.62 -0.08
N GLU A 3 -7.82 -2.34 -1.08
CA GLU A 3 -8.78 -3.44 -0.87
C GLU A 3 -8.27 -4.51 0.07
N ALA A 4 -6.98 -4.88 -0.02
CA ALA A 4 -6.38 -5.85 0.88
C ALA A 4 -6.46 -5.42 2.34
N VAL A 5 -6.28 -4.12 2.64
CA VAL A 5 -6.36 -3.57 4.00
C VAL A 5 -7.81 -3.45 4.47
N LEU A 6 -8.72 -3.00 3.60
CA LEU A 6 -10.15 -2.86 3.92
C LEU A 6 -10.82 -4.21 4.23
N LEU A 7 -10.37 -5.31 3.61
CA LEU A 7 -10.80 -6.68 3.95
C LEU A 7 -10.59 -7.05 5.43
N LEU A 8 -9.64 -6.40 6.11
CA LEU A 8 -9.36 -6.63 7.52
C LEU A 8 -10.15 -5.71 8.46
N SER A 9 -10.91 -4.75 7.91
CA SER A 9 -11.72 -3.82 8.69
C SER A 9 -12.84 -4.55 9.44
N PRO A 10 -13.14 -4.18 10.70
CA PRO A 10 -14.31 -4.68 11.41
C PRO A 10 -15.62 -4.35 10.68
N GLU A 11 -15.67 -3.17 10.06
CA GLU A 11 -16.87 -2.63 9.39
C GLU A 11 -17.21 -3.37 8.09
N THR A 12 -16.26 -4.10 7.49
CA THR A 12 -16.51 -4.95 6.31
C THR A 12 -17.05 -6.33 6.69
N SER A 13 -17.18 -6.63 8.00
CA SER A 13 -17.68 -7.92 8.50
C SER A 13 -19.13 -8.28 8.11
N PRO A 14 -20.09 -7.33 8.02
CA PRO A 14 -21.46 -7.65 7.59
C PRO A 14 -21.52 -8.07 6.11
N PHE A 15 -20.64 -7.50 5.28
CA PHE A 15 -20.63 -7.71 3.82
C PHE A 15 -19.70 -8.86 3.38
N CYS A 16 -18.85 -9.35 4.28
CA CYS A 16 -17.94 -10.46 4.02
C CYS A 16 -17.83 -11.36 5.27
N PRO A 17 -18.69 -12.39 5.41
CA PRO A 17 -18.79 -13.26 6.59
C PRO A 17 -17.64 -14.30 6.68
N LEU A 18 -16.46 -13.95 6.20
CA LEU A 18 -15.28 -14.80 6.26
C LEU A 18 -14.67 -14.79 7.68
N SER A 19 -14.15 -15.95 8.10
CA SER A 19 -13.37 -16.05 9.34
C SER A 19 -12.16 -15.10 9.31
N ARG A 20 -11.71 -14.63 10.49
CA ARG A 20 -10.52 -13.77 10.57
C ARG A 20 -9.29 -14.41 9.93
N LYS A 21 -9.13 -15.74 10.05
CA LYS A 21 -8.05 -16.49 9.41
C LYS A 21 -8.13 -16.42 7.88
N SER A 22 -9.33 -16.59 7.32
CA SER A 22 -9.56 -16.49 5.87
C SER A 22 -9.30 -15.07 5.36
N LYS A 23 -9.78 -14.04 6.07
CA LYS A 23 -9.52 -12.63 5.75
C LYS A 23 -8.03 -12.30 5.74
N THR A 24 -7.28 -12.78 6.73
CA THR A 24 -5.80 -12.62 6.77
C THR A 24 -5.11 -13.31 5.60
N ARG A 25 -5.54 -14.52 5.22
CA ARG A 25 -4.98 -15.21 4.04
C ARG A 25 -5.27 -14.45 2.75
N LEU A 26 -6.51 -13.99 2.57
CA LEU A 26 -6.89 -13.21 1.40
C LEU A 26 -6.12 -11.89 1.32
N HIS A 27 -5.99 -11.17 2.46
CA HIS A 27 -5.13 -9.99 2.56
C HIS A 27 -3.72 -10.28 2.06
N TRP A 28 -3.09 -11.36 2.55
CA TRP A 28 -1.75 -11.74 2.15
C TRP A 28 -1.64 -12.08 0.65
N ILE A 29 -2.59 -12.84 0.09
CA ILE A 29 -2.63 -13.19 -1.33
C ILE A 29 -2.74 -11.92 -2.20
N VAL A 30 -3.72 -11.07 -1.90
CA VAL A 30 -3.93 -9.81 -2.66
C VAL A 30 -2.71 -8.91 -2.52
N GLN A 31 -2.08 -8.86 -1.34
CA GLN A 31 -0.89 -8.05 -1.12
C GLN A 31 0.35 -8.60 -1.85
N LEU A 32 0.43 -9.90 -2.14
CA LEU A 32 1.49 -10.51 -2.94
C LEU A 32 1.37 -10.14 -4.43
N CYS A 33 0.14 -9.96 -4.93
CA CYS A 33 -0.08 -9.50 -6.31
C CYS A 33 0.43 -8.08 -6.55
N VAL A 34 0.46 -7.23 -5.51
CA VAL A 34 0.88 -5.82 -5.62
C VAL A 34 2.32 -5.66 -6.13
N PRO A 35 3.36 -6.21 -5.48
CA PRO A 35 4.75 -6.06 -5.95
C PRO A 35 4.97 -6.72 -7.30
N VAL A 36 4.24 -7.80 -7.64
CA VAL A 36 4.32 -8.45 -8.95
C VAL A 36 3.84 -7.50 -10.05
N LEU A 37 2.64 -6.94 -9.91
CA LEU A 37 2.08 -5.99 -10.89
C LEU A 37 2.91 -4.71 -10.97
N ALA A 38 3.37 -4.18 -9.83
CA ALA A 38 4.23 -3.02 -9.79
C ALA A 38 5.60 -3.29 -10.47
N GLY A 39 6.17 -4.48 -10.27
CA GLY A 39 7.40 -4.92 -10.94
C GLY A 39 7.24 -5.03 -12.45
N ILE A 40 6.10 -5.54 -12.94
CA ILE A 40 5.79 -5.58 -14.37
C ILE A 40 5.70 -4.16 -14.95
N GLY A 41 4.98 -3.25 -14.28
CA GLY A 41 4.89 -1.85 -14.70
C GLY A 41 6.25 -1.14 -14.70
N PHE A 42 7.07 -1.39 -13.69
CA PHE A 42 8.43 -0.88 -13.61
C PHE A 42 9.30 -1.39 -14.76
N ALA A 43 9.27 -2.70 -15.04
CA ALA A 43 9.98 -3.31 -16.16
C ALA A 43 9.54 -2.72 -17.50
N PHE A 44 8.23 -2.49 -17.70
CA PHE A 44 7.71 -1.82 -18.89
C PHE A 44 8.30 -0.42 -19.08
N ILE A 45 8.32 0.40 -18.03
CA ILE A 45 8.90 1.76 -18.08
C ILE A 45 10.41 1.69 -18.35
N LEU A 46 11.13 0.76 -17.72
CA LEU A 46 12.56 0.57 -17.98
C LEU A 46 12.83 0.23 -19.45
N CYS A 47 12.11 -0.75 -20.00
CA CYS A 47 12.24 -1.15 -21.41
C CYS A 47 11.89 0.00 -22.36
N SER A 48 10.83 0.77 -22.06
CA SER A 48 10.43 1.94 -22.85
C SER A 48 11.52 3.02 -22.85
N LYS A 49 12.07 3.35 -21.67
CA LYS A 49 13.13 4.35 -21.53
C LYS A 49 14.43 3.93 -22.23
N ASN A 50 14.78 2.65 -22.15
CA ASN A 50 15.96 2.11 -22.83
C ASN A 50 15.84 2.23 -24.36
N ARG A 51 14.62 2.10 -24.91
CA ARG A 51 14.39 2.32 -26.35
C ARG A 51 14.41 3.79 -26.76
N SER A 52 13.99 4.69 -25.89
CA SER A 52 13.99 6.13 -26.15
C SER A 52 15.27 6.84 -25.70
N GLU A 53 16.30 6.09 -25.30
CA GLU A 53 17.58 6.59 -24.76
C GLU A 53 17.41 7.64 -23.64
N GLN A 54 16.35 7.52 -22.84
CA GLN A 54 16.06 8.46 -21.77
C GLN A 54 16.72 8.03 -20.46
N LEU A 55 17.18 9.01 -19.69
CA LEU A 55 17.75 8.78 -18.37
C LEU A 55 16.75 8.12 -17.41
N HIS A 56 17.26 7.16 -16.64
CA HIS A 56 16.53 6.43 -15.62
C HIS A 56 16.62 7.16 -14.26
N MET A 57 15.60 6.99 -13.42
CA MET A 57 15.62 7.45 -12.01
C MET A 57 15.88 8.96 -11.79
N THR A 58 15.53 9.83 -12.74
CA THR A 58 15.80 11.27 -12.65
C THR A 58 14.71 12.06 -11.90
N SER A 59 13.50 11.52 -11.78
CA SER A 59 12.38 12.20 -11.13
C SER A 59 12.16 11.69 -9.72
N TRP A 60 11.65 12.55 -8.84
CA TRP A 60 11.20 12.17 -7.50
C TRP A 60 10.21 10.99 -7.55
N HIS A 61 9.29 10.98 -8.52
CA HIS A 61 8.36 9.87 -8.73
C HIS A 61 9.10 8.54 -8.93
N SER A 62 10.13 8.51 -9.78
CA SER A 62 10.86 7.28 -10.08
C SER A 62 11.69 6.75 -8.91
N ILE A 63 12.33 7.64 -8.15
CA ILE A 63 13.10 7.28 -6.94
C ILE A 63 12.17 6.76 -5.85
N MET A 64 11.09 7.50 -5.56
CA MET A 64 10.10 7.13 -4.55
C MET A 64 9.35 5.86 -4.93
N GLY A 65 9.09 5.64 -6.22
CA GLY A 65 8.48 4.42 -6.73
C GLY A 65 9.35 3.19 -6.53
N LEU A 66 10.66 3.27 -6.81
CA LEU A 66 11.58 2.16 -6.55
C LEU A 66 11.68 1.87 -5.04
N LEU A 67 11.80 2.90 -4.20
CA LEU A 67 11.81 2.76 -2.75
C LEU A 67 10.52 2.09 -2.25
N THR A 68 9.37 2.54 -2.73
CA THR A 68 8.05 1.96 -2.38
C THR A 68 7.97 0.50 -2.77
N LEU A 69 8.46 0.13 -3.97
CA LEU A 69 8.46 -1.25 -4.45
C LEU A 69 9.31 -2.15 -3.53
N VAL A 70 10.52 -1.73 -3.20
CA VAL A 70 11.42 -2.46 -2.29
C VAL A 70 10.77 -2.64 -0.92
N LEU A 71 10.26 -1.56 -0.33
CA LEU A 71 9.61 -1.62 0.99
C LEU A 71 8.34 -2.47 0.97
N THR A 72 7.59 -2.48 -0.13
CA THR A 72 6.41 -3.34 -0.30
C THR A 72 6.82 -4.82 -0.32
N CYS A 73 7.92 -5.17 -0.99
CA CYS A 73 8.47 -6.52 -0.96
C CYS A 73 8.89 -6.95 0.46
N CYS A 74 9.63 -6.09 1.18
CA CYS A 74 9.98 -6.35 2.58
C CYS A 74 8.74 -6.55 3.46
N GLN A 75 7.71 -5.74 3.23
CA GLN A 75 6.45 -5.81 3.97
C GLN A 75 5.65 -7.10 3.67
N ALA A 76 5.68 -7.58 2.43
CA ALA A 76 5.09 -8.87 2.06
C ALA A 76 5.80 -10.05 2.74
N VAL A 77 7.14 -10.01 2.84
CA VAL A 77 7.93 -11.00 3.57
C VAL A 77 7.62 -10.96 5.07
N CYS A 78 7.51 -9.77 5.66
CA CYS A 78 7.08 -9.59 7.05
C CYS A 78 5.68 -10.20 7.30
N GLY A 79 4.74 -9.97 6.37
CA GLY A 79 3.40 -10.58 6.42
C GLY A 79 3.43 -12.11 6.32
N LEU A 80 4.33 -12.67 5.49
CA LEU A 80 4.52 -14.12 5.39
C LEU A 80 5.07 -14.71 6.70
N ALA A 81 6.03 -14.04 7.34
CA ALA A 81 6.57 -14.45 8.64
C ALA A 81 5.47 -14.48 9.72
N LEU A 82 4.50 -13.57 9.68
CA LEU A 82 3.34 -13.56 10.57
C LEU A 82 2.31 -14.66 10.25
N LEU A 83 2.23 -15.12 9.00
CA LEU A 83 1.35 -16.23 8.62
C LEU A 83 1.88 -17.59 9.10
N CYS A 84 3.21 -17.75 9.09
CA CYS A 84 3.91 -18.98 9.44
C CYS A 84 5.01 -18.75 10.51
N PRO A 85 4.66 -18.27 11.73
CA PRO A 85 5.65 -17.79 12.71
C PRO A 85 6.61 -18.88 13.19
N ARG A 86 6.16 -20.15 13.27
CA ARG A 86 7.01 -21.29 13.63
C ARG A 86 8.10 -21.56 12.60
N LEU A 87 7.75 -21.50 11.31
CA LEU A 87 8.70 -21.68 10.21
C LEU A 87 9.68 -20.51 10.12
N ALA A 88 9.22 -19.31 10.49
CA ALA A 88 10.02 -18.08 10.47
C ALA A 88 10.85 -17.85 11.75
N GLY A 89 10.79 -18.75 12.74
CA GLY A 89 11.50 -18.59 14.02
C GLY A 89 11.07 -17.35 14.83
N VAL A 90 9.84 -16.86 14.63
CA VAL A 90 9.35 -15.64 15.29
C VAL A 90 8.74 -15.96 16.65
N ASN A 91 9.47 -15.61 17.72
CA ASN A 91 9.00 -15.81 19.10
C ASN A 91 8.07 -14.69 19.59
N ALA A 92 8.29 -13.44 19.14
CA ALA A 92 7.55 -12.26 19.59
C ALA A 92 6.51 -11.80 18.55
N VAL A 93 5.52 -12.65 18.26
CA VAL A 93 4.50 -12.41 17.22
C VAL A 93 3.70 -11.14 17.45
N SER A 94 3.37 -10.81 18.71
CA SER A 94 2.62 -9.60 19.07
C SER A 94 3.35 -8.32 18.65
N ARG A 95 4.65 -8.24 18.97
CA ARG A 95 5.50 -7.10 18.61
C ARG A 95 5.69 -6.98 17.11
N LEU A 96 5.94 -8.11 16.43
CA LEU A 96 6.07 -8.11 14.96
C LEU A 96 4.78 -7.66 14.28
N LYS A 97 3.61 -8.00 14.83
CA LYS A 97 2.32 -7.53 14.31
C LYS A 97 2.15 -6.02 14.42
N ILE A 98 2.60 -5.40 15.52
CA ILE A 98 2.59 -3.94 15.66
C ILE A 98 3.50 -3.30 14.61
N TYR A 99 4.75 -3.78 14.49
CA TYR A 99 5.68 -3.28 13.46
C TYR A 99 5.15 -3.47 12.04
N HIS A 100 4.59 -4.64 11.73
CA HIS A 100 3.97 -4.88 10.44
C HIS A 100 2.86 -3.86 10.17
N SER A 101 2.00 -3.59 11.14
CA SER A 101 0.91 -2.64 10.92
C SER A 101 1.38 -1.19 10.78
N THR A 102 2.34 -0.75 11.60
CA THR A 102 2.85 0.63 11.55
C THR A 102 3.69 0.86 10.30
N CYS A 103 4.63 -0.02 10.00
CA CYS A 103 5.42 0.03 8.76
C CYS A 103 4.51 -0.11 7.53
N GLY A 104 3.48 -0.96 7.59
CA GLY A 104 2.51 -1.13 6.51
C GLY A 104 1.75 0.15 6.20
N LEU A 105 1.35 0.91 7.22
CA LEU A 105 0.72 2.21 7.04
C LEU A 105 1.69 3.22 6.41
N LEU A 106 2.95 3.25 6.84
CA LEU A 106 3.97 4.12 6.24
C LEU A 106 4.22 3.79 4.76
N VAL A 107 4.33 2.50 4.42
CA VAL A 107 4.47 2.05 3.03
C VAL A 107 3.23 2.40 2.21
N TYR A 108 2.04 2.30 2.79
CA TYR A 108 0.81 2.70 2.13
C TYR A 108 0.79 4.21 1.82
N VAL A 109 1.12 5.06 2.80
CA VAL A 109 1.21 6.52 2.61
C VAL A 109 2.28 6.86 1.57
N LEU A 110 3.44 6.18 1.61
CA LEU A 110 4.50 6.36 0.63
C LEU A 110 4.05 5.98 -0.79
N ALA A 111 3.28 4.89 -0.93
CA ALA A 111 2.70 4.47 -2.20
C ALA A 111 1.70 5.50 -2.73
N THR A 112 0.82 6.02 -1.87
CA THR A 112 -0.10 7.11 -2.22
C THR A 112 0.67 8.33 -2.68
N SER A 113 1.67 8.79 -1.94
CA SER A 113 2.53 9.91 -2.32
C SER A 113 3.23 9.67 -3.66
N THR A 114 3.72 8.45 -3.90
CA THR A 114 4.34 8.08 -5.20
C THR A 114 3.34 8.22 -6.35
N VAL A 115 2.09 7.77 -6.18
CA VAL A 115 1.03 7.94 -7.18
C VAL A 115 0.76 9.42 -7.43
N LEU A 116 0.64 10.24 -6.38
CA LEU A 116 0.45 11.68 -6.51
C LEU A 116 1.60 12.36 -7.28
N LEU A 117 2.85 12.00 -6.98
CA LEU A 117 4.00 12.47 -7.75
C LEU A 117 3.94 12.04 -9.22
N GLY A 118 3.41 10.85 -9.52
CA GLY A 118 3.17 10.38 -10.88
C GLY A 118 2.10 11.21 -11.60
N MET A 119 1.04 11.59 -10.89
CA MET A 119 -0.02 12.46 -11.42
C MET A 119 0.45 13.89 -11.69
N CYS A 120 1.45 14.35 -10.94
CA CYS A 120 2.09 15.65 -11.17
C CYS A 120 3.14 15.60 -12.29
N SER A 121 3.46 14.44 -12.86
CA SER A 121 4.41 14.35 -13.97
C SER A 121 3.88 14.99 -15.26
N ASP A 122 4.79 15.52 -16.08
CA ASP A 122 4.44 16.13 -17.37
C ASP A 122 3.65 15.17 -18.26
N TRP A 123 4.01 13.88 -18.23
CA TRP A 123 3.31 12.85 -18.99
C TRP A 123 1.84 12.75 -18.58
N PHE A 124 1.55 12.66 -17.27
CA PHE A 124 0.18 12.52 -16.79
C PHE A 124 -0.65 13.80 -17.04
N GLN A 125 -0.07 14.97 -16.76
CA GLN A 125 -0.73 16.26 -17.00
C GLN A 125 -0.98 16.54 -18.49
N ALA A 126 -0.18 15.96 -19.38
CA ALA A 126 -0.44 16.01 -20.82
C ALA A 126 -1.68 15.18 -21.21
N GLN A 127 -1.96 14.07 -20.52
CA GLN A 127 -3.09 13.19 -20.82
C GLN A 127 -4.40 13.62 -20.14
N ILE A 128 -4.35 14.01 -18.87
CA ILE A 128 -5.55 14.28 -18.05
C ILE A 128 -5.58 15.74 -17.65
N LYS A 129 -6.65 16.45 -18.04
CA LYS A 129 -6.81 17.90 -17.84
C LYS A 129 -8.17 18.25 -17.24
N GLY A 130 -8.25 19.46 -16.68
CA GLY A 130 -9.49 20.04 -16.19
C GLY A 130 -10.09 19.26 -15.01
N PRO A 131 -11.43 19.21 -14.87
CA PRO A 131 -12.10 18.62 -13.72
C PRO A 131 -11.73 17.15 -13.43
N VAL A 132 -11.44 16.37 -14.48
CA VAL A 132 -11.08 14.95 -14.37
C VAL A 132 -9.81 14.74 -13.54
N TRP A 133 -8.86 15.68 -13.60
CA TRP A 133 -7.62 15.60 -12.81
C TRP A 133 -7.91 15.61 -11.30
N TYR A 134 -8.85 16.45 -10.84
CA TYR A 134 -9.25 16.51 -9.43
C TYR A 134 -10.02 15.25 -8.99
N ILE A 135 -10.81 14.66 -9.88
CA ILE A 135 -11.45 13.36 -9.61
C ILE A 135 -10.38 12.29 -9.42
N CYS A 136 -9.40 12.21 -10.32
CA CYS A 136 -8.26 11.30 -10.19
C CYS A 136 -7.49 11.52 -8.89
N LEU A 137 -7.43 12.76 -8.39
CA LEU A 137 -6.72 13.11 -7.14
C LEU A 137 -7.46 12.56 -5.92
N GLY A 138 -8.80 12.58 -5.93
CA GLY A 138 -9.62 12.02 -4.86
C GLY A 138 -9.49 10.51 -4.71
N LEU A 139 -9.27 9.78 -5.82
CA LEU A 139 -9.20 8.31 -5.84
C LEU A 139 -8.12 7.71 -4.91
N PRO A 140 -6.87 8.19 -4.88
CA PRO A 140 -5.86 7.70 -3.94
C PRO A 140 -5.94 8.36 -2.56
N LEU A 141 -6.42 9.61 -2.46
CA LEU A 141 -6.45 10.36 -1.19
C LEU A 141 -7.56 9.87 -0.24
N TYR A 142 -8.78 9.69 -0.75
CA TYR A 142 -9.91 9.32 0.09
C TYR A 142 -9.68 7.97 0.82
N PRO A 143 -9.28 6.88 0.12
CA PRO A 143 -9.00 5.63 0.80
C PRO A 143 -7.77 5.69 1.71
N ALA A 144 -6.81 6.57 1.43
CA ALA A 144 -5.66 6.77 2.31
C ALA A 144 -6.06 7.36 3.66
N LEU A 145 -6.98 8.33 3.67
CA LEU A 145 -7.54 8.87 4.91
C LEU A 145 -8.31 7.81 5.69
N VAL A 146 -9.13 7.01 5.00
CA VAL A 146 -9.90 5.93 5.63
C VAL A 146 -8.96 4.90 6.28
N ILE A 147 -7.94 4.42 5.55
CA ILE A 147 -6.98 3.42 6.05
C ILE A 147 -6.13 3.98 7.19
N MET A 148 -5.70 5.23 7.09
CA MET A 148 -4.94 5.89 8.15
C MET A 148 -5.79 5.98 9.41
N ASN A 149 -7.03 6.47 9.32
CA ASN A 149 -7.93 6.56 10.47
C ASN A 149 -8.20 5.18 11.08
N GLN A 150 -8.57 4.19 10.25
CA GLN A 150 -8.81 2.82 10.69
C GLN A 150 -7.61 2.22 11.42
N THR A 151 -6.39 2.46 10.91
CA THR A 151 -5.18 1.91 11.51
C THR A 151 -4.85 2.62 12.82
N LEU A 152 -4.94 3.95 12.85
CA LEU A 152 -4.67 4.74 14.05
C LEU A 152 -5.66 4.42 15.17
N ASP A 153 -6.95 4.24 14.88
CA ASP A 153 -7.97 3.89 15.88
C ASP A 153 -7.72 2.52 16.56
N ILE A 154 -6.99 1.62 15.91
CA ILE A 154 -6.60 0.33 16.49
C ILE A 154 -5.45 0.48 17.50
N TYR A 155 -4.57 1.48 17.33
CA TYR A 155 -3.37 1.66 18.15
C TYR A 155 -3.47 2.81 19.16
N LEU A 156 -4.30 3.82 18.88
CA LEU A 156 -4.56 4.92 19.79
C LEU A 156 -5.64 4.50 20.81
N PRO A 157 -5.40 4.69 22.12
CA PRO A 157 -6.45 4.50 23.10
C PRO A 157 -7.60 5.46 22.80
N LYS A 158 -8.83 4.94 22.68
CA LYS A 158 -10.03 5.77 22.53
C LYS A 158 -10.07 6.74 23.71
N ARG A 159 -9.93 8.04 23.47
CA ARG A 159 -10.30 9.05 24.47
C ARG A 159 -11.78 8.86 24.73
N LYS A 160 -12.14 8.41 25.93
CA LYS A 160 -13.51 8.57 26.41
C LYS A 160 -13.75 10.07 26.50
N VAL A 161 -14.52 10.62 25.58
CA VAL A 161 -15.10 11.94 25.79
C VAL A 161 -16.23 11.69 26.78
N GLU A 162 -15.95 11.94 28.05
CA GLU A 162 -17.01 12.05 29.06
C GLU A 162 -17.78 13.33 28.71
N VAL A 163 -19.04 13.17 28.32
CA VAL A 163 -20.03 14.24 28.16
C VAL A 163 -20.91 14.22 29.40
#